data_AF-A0A7C3VTY5-F1
#
_entry.id   AF-A0A7C3VTY5-F1
#
_cell.length_a   1.000
_cell.length_b   1.000
_cell.length_c   1.000
_cell.angle_alpha   90.00
_cell.angle_beta   90.00
_cell.angle_gamma   90.00
#
_symmetry.space_group_name_H-M   'P 1'
#
loop_
_entity.id
_entity.type
_entity.pdbx_description
1 polymer ?
#
loop_
_entity_poly.entity_id
_entity_poly.type
_entity_poly.pdbx_seq_one_letter_code
_entity_poly.pdbx_strand_id
1 'polypeptide(L)'
;MKTKKCDIAALSFVRNEAAFYEAKLQVDQRKKLGQFFTGLPLARILAALSTRKNCRTVIDPMAGTGDLLDAVIERCEISEIPLTQVDAIEIDVPTAEMCEKRLLPWLGIVPNIRQQIHIGSAFDPGVLSKQRAGSYDLVITNPPYVRYQTISRNGRIHNRRSRDDIRYSLLEMIQGRVPSEEQVIWQELIGGFSGL
;
A
#
# COMPACT_ATOMS: atom_id res chain seq x y z
N MET A 1 -27.55 3.43 18.68
CA MET A 1 -26.70 4.48 19.29
C MET A 1 -25.51 3.95 20.10
N LYS A 2 -25.60 2.81 20.81
CA LYS A 2 -24.45 2.23 21.55
C LYS A 2 -23.36 1.62 20.66
N THR A 3 -23.71 1.01 19.52
CA THR A 3 -22.78 0.39 18.56
C THR A 3 -21.84 1.40 17.90
N LYS A 4 -22.36 2.43 17.21
CA LYS A 4 -21.53 3.48 16.56
C LYS A 4 -20.51 4.16 17.49
N LYS A 5 -20.79 4.27 18.79
CA LYS A 5 -19.87 4.89 19.76
C LYS A 5 -18.72 3.94 20.16
N CYS A 6 -19.00 2.63 20.21
CA CYS A 6 -18.00 1.59 20.43
C CYS A 6 -17.03 1.52 19.24
N ASP A 7 -17.57 1.64 18.03
CA ASP A 7 -16.83 1.58 16.77
C ASP A 7 -15.81 2.74 16.63
N ILE A 8 -16.22 3.96 17.00
CA ILE A 8 -15.34 5.14 16.98
C ILE A 8 -14.20 5.03 18.01
N ALA A 9 -14.48 4.47 19.19
CA ALA A 9 -13.47 4.27 20.23
C ALA A 9 -12.42 3.23 19.80
N ALA A 10 -12.86 2.12 19.18
CA ALA A 10 -11.98 1.10 18.63
C ALA A 10 -11.08 1.68 17.52
N LEU A 11 -11.65 2.42 16.57
CA LEU A 11 -10.87 3.09 15.51
C LEU A 11 -9.85 4.08 16.09
N SER A 12 -10.25 4.88 17.06
CA SER A 12 -9.34 5.85 17.69
C SER A 12 -8.17 5.16 18.41
N PHE A 13 -8.44 4.03 19.07
CA PHE A 13 -7.43 3.23 19.74
C PHE A 13 -6.39 2.68 18.75
N VAL A 14 -6.80 1.99 17.69
CA VAL A 14 -5.86 1.39 16.72
C VAL A 14 -5.11 2.45 15.91
N ARG A 15 -5.73 3.59 15.63
CA ARG A 15 -5.07 4.74 14.98
C ARG A 15 -3.94 5.30 15.84
N ASN A 16 -4.17 5.41 17.15
CA ASN A 16 -3.15 5.85 18.11
C ASN A 16 -2.05 4.81 18.31
N GLU A 17 -2.38 3.51 18.37
CA GLU A 17 -1.40 2.43 18.47
C GLU A 17 -0.45 2.45 17.27
N ALA A 18 -0.98 2.59 16.07
CA ALA A 18 -0.17 2.70 14.85
C ALA A 18 0.67 3.98 14.82
N ALA A 19 0.12 5.15 15.19
CA ALA A 19 0.91 6.38 15.29
C ALA A 19 2.07 6.26 16.30
N PHE A 20 1.84 5.55 17.41
CA PHE A 20 2.88 5.28 18.40
C PHE A 20 3.95 4.31 17.90
N TYR A 21 3.56 3.28 17.15
CA TYR A 21 4.48 2.38 16.47
C TYR A 21 5.37 3.15 15.47
N GLU A 22 4.76 3.97 14.61
CA GLU A 22 5.45 4.80 13.61
C GLU A 22 6.49 5.72 14.26
N ALA A 23 6.13 6.35 15.39
CA ALA A 23 7.02 7.22 16.15
C ALA A 23 8.24 6.47 16.72
N LYS A 24 8.04 5.22 17.16
CA LYS A 24 9.05 4.37 17.80
C LYS A 24 10.04 3.72 16.84
N LEU A 25 9.74 3.67 15.54
CA LEU A 25 10.65 3.08 14.56
C LEU A 25 12.03 3.75 14.62
N GLN A 26 13.10 2.94 14.59
CA GLN A 26 14.45 3.49 14.64
C GLN A 26 14.74 4.30 13.36
N VAL A 27 15.55 5.36 13.49
CA VAL A 27 15.91 6.22 12.35
C VAL A 27 16.56 5.41 11.22
N ASP A 28 17.38 4.42 11.55
CA ASP A 28 18.05 3.57 10.56
C ASP A 28 17.07 2.64 9.84
N GLN A 29 16.06 2.11 10.53
CA GLN A 29 14.98 1.35 9.93
C GLN A 29 14.16 2.22 8.96
N ARG A 30 13.75 3.42 9.41
CA ARG A 30 13.04 4.40 8.59
C ARG A 30 13.80 4.77 7.32
N LYS A 31 15.11 5.01 7.43
CA LYS A 31 15.97 5.33 6.28
C LYS A 31 16.18 4.15 5.34
N LYS A 32 16.36 2.94 5.87
CA LYS A 32 16.64 1.74 5.07
C LYS A 32 15.46 1.35 4.19
N LEU A 33 14.25 1.44 4.73
CA LEU A 33 13.02 1.04 4.04
C LEU A 33 12.24 2.23 3.45
N GLY A 34 12.67 3.46 3.68
CA GLY A 34 11.92 4.65 3.25
C GLY A 34 10.57 4.83 3.96
N GLN A 35 10.44 4.32 5.19
CA GLN A 35 9.21 4.34 5.98
C GLN A 35 8.92 5.73 6.54
N PHE A 36 8.38 6.59 5.68
CA PHE A 36 7.80 7.88 6.04
C PHE A 36 6.29 7.80 5.84
N PHE A 37 5.57 7.66 6.95
CA PHE A 37 4.11 7.47 6.93
C PHE A 37 3.40 8.77 6.56
N THR A 38 2.30 8.64 5.83
CA THR A 38 1.51 9.78 5.31
C THR A 38 0.87 10.56 6.46
N GLY A 39 0.42 9.85 7.50
CA GLY A 39 -0.38 10.35 8.59
C GLY A 39 -1.84 10.56 8.18
N LEU A 40 -2.75 10.28 9.12
CA LEU A 40 -4.19 10.33 8.89
C LEU A 40 -4.73 11.68 8.35
N PRO A 41 -4.23 12.86 8.79
CA PRO A 41 -4.71 14.14 8.26
C PRO A 41 -4.50 14.29 6.75
N LEU A 42 -3.30 13.95 6.25
CA LEU A 42 -3.00 14.00 4.82
C LEU A 42 -3.70 12.88 4.07
N ALA A 43 -3.73 11.68 4.64
CA ALA A 43 -4.42 10.53 4.05
C ALA A 43 -5.90 10.82 3.78
N ARG A 44 -6.59 11.51 4.70
CA ARG A 44 -7.99 11.96 4.51
C ARG A 44 -8.17 12.91 3.34
N ILE A 45 -7.24 13.86 3.16
CA ILE A 45 -7.27 14.79 2.04
C ILE A 45 -7.11 14.01 0.73
N LEU A 46 -6.12 13.11 0.66
CA LEU A 46 -5.88 12.29 -0.53
C LEU A 46 -7.08 11.41 -0.86
N ALA A 47 -7.64 10.71 0.14
CA ALA A 47 -8.85 9.91 -0.04
C ALA A 47 -10.05 10.74 -0.52
N ALA A 48 -10.23 11.95 0.01
CA ALA A 48 -11.30 12.84 -0.43
C ALA A 48 -11.15 13.30 -1.89
N LEU A 49 -9.92 13.45 -2.38
CA LEU A 49 -9.61 13.85 -3.76
C LEU A 49 -9.69 12.67 -4.75
N SER A 50 -9.35 11.45 -4.31
CA SER A 50 -9.19 10.29 -5.19
C SER A 50 -10.43 9.39 -5.27
N THR A 51 -11.21 9.29 -4.18
CA THR A 51 -12.31 8.32 -4.09
C THR A 51 -13.53 8.79 -4.89
N ARG A 52 -13.94 7.97 -5.86
CA ARG A 52 -15.11 8.20 -6.73
C ARG A 52 -16.35 7.44 -6.23
N LYS A 53 -17.54 7.89 -6.65
CA LYS A 53 -18.84 7.31 -6.23
C LYS A 53 -19.01 5.82 -6.52
N ASN A 54 -18.33 5.30 -7.54
CA ASN A 54 -18.38 3.91 -7.96
C ASN A 54 -17.16 3.10 -7.51
N CYS A 55 -16.33 3.62 -6.60
CA CYS A 55 -15.16 2.92 -6.08
C CYS A 55 -15.59 1.69 -5.26
N ARG A 56 -15.29 0.48 -5.74
CA ARG A 56 -15.60 -0.79 -5.10
C ARG A 56 -14.35 -1.54 -4.62
N THR A 57 -13.23 -1.35 -5.29
CA THR A 57 -11.96 -2.03 -4.98
C THR A 57 -10.82 -1.02 -4.86
N VAL A 58 -10.08 -1.08 -3.76
CA VAL A 58 -8.89 -0.24 -3.53
C VAL A 58 -7.69 -1.10 -3.17
N ILE A 59 -6.51 -0.64 -3.58
CA ILE A 59 -5.24 -1.19 -3.17
C ILE A 59 -4.25 -0.10 -2.75
N ASP A 60 -3.48 -0.39 -1.70
CA ASP A 60 -2.19 0.26 -1.43
C ASP A 60 -1.04 -0.77 -1.55
N PRO A 61 -0.26 -0.73 -2.64
CA PRO A 61 0.85 -1.68 -2.85
C PRO A 61 2.06 -1.44 -1.92
N MET A 62 2.09 -0.37 -1.13
CA MET A 62 3.20 -0.06 -0.21
C MET A 62 2.61 0.56 1.07
N ALA A 63 1.74 -0.21 1.70
CA ALA A 63 0.72 0.28 2.63
C ALA A 63 1.25 0.87 3.93
N GLY A 64 2.49 0.55 4.32
CA GLY A 64 2.98 0.91 5.65
C GLY A 64 2.01 0.41 6.72
N THR A 65 1.65 1.28 7.66
CA THR A 65 0.66 0.99 8.71
C THR A 65 -0.79 1.14 8.25
N GLY A 66 -1.06 1.36 6.97
CA GLY A 66 -2.42 1.38 6.40
C GLY A 66 -3.21 2.68 6.60
N ASP A 67 -2.56 3.83 6.78
CA ASP A 67 -3.25 5.12 7.00
C ASP A 67 -4.07 5.59 5.78
N LEU A 68 -3.56 5.40 4.57
CA LEU A 68 -4.26 5.70 3.31
C LEU A 68 -5.50 4.83 3.14
N LEU A 69 -5.38 3.53 3.39
CA LEU A 69 -6.52 2.60 3.29
C LEU A 69 -7.57 2.89 4.37
N ASP A 70 -7.16 3.16 5.61
CA ASP A 70 -8.06 3.60 6.68
C ASP A 70 -8.85 4.86 6.26
N ALA A 71 -8.17 5.86 5.71
CA ALA A 71 -8.81 7.09 5.22
C ALA A 71 -9.77 6.84 4.03
N VAL A 72 -9.46 5.91 3.12
CA VAL A 72 -10.36 5.54 2.02
C VAL A 72 -11.62 4.85 2.55
N ILE A 73 -11.48 3.89 3.47
CA ILE A 73 -12.63 3.20 4.07
C ILE A 73 -13.52 4.21 4.80
N GLU A 74 -12.93 5.09 5.62
CA GLU A 74 -13.64 6.16 6.31
C GLU A 74 -14.40 7.07 5.33
N ARG A 75 -13.75 7.47 4.23
CA ARG A 75 -14.37 8.31 3.19
C ARG A 75 -15.55 7.61 2.53
N CYS A 76 -15.39 6.33 2.18
CA CYS A 76 -16.43 5.54 1.55
C CYS A 76 -17.63 5.37 2.48
N GLU A 77 -17.41 5.05 3.75
CA GLU A 77 -18.47 4.91 4.76
C GLU A 77 -19.25 6.23 4.94
N ILE A 78 -18.55 7.36 5.11
CA ILE A 78 -19.20 8.68 5.27
C ILE A 78 -20.01 9.08 4.03
N SER A 79 -19.55 8.68 2.84
CA SER A 79 -20.13 9.10 1.56
C SER A 79 -21.06 8.03 0.95
N GLU A 80 -21.35 6.95 1.67
CA GLU A 80 -22.16 5.81 1.23
C GLU A 80 -21.69 5.20 -0.11
N ILE A 81 -20.37 5.16 -0.31
CA ILE A 81 -19.74 4.57 -1.49
C ILE A 81 -19.60 3.05 -1.26
N PRO A 82 -20.00 2.20 -2.22
CA PRO A 82 -20.11 0.76 -2.03
C PRO A 82 -18.74 0.06 -2.12
N LEU A 83 -17.83 0.35 -1.18
CA LEU A 83 -16.53 -0.28 -1.08
C LEU A 83 -16.69 -1.75 -0.65
N THR A 84 -16.08 -2.67 -1.39
CA THR A 84 -16.22 -4.13 -1.17
C THR A 84 -14.89 -4.84 -0.92
N GLN A 85 -13.77 -4.28 -1.38
CA GLN A 85 -12.45 -4.89 -1.26
C GLN A 85 -11.39 -3.83 -0.95
N VAL A 86 -10.54 -4.13 0.02
CA VAL A 86 -9.35 -3.35 0.40
C VAL A 86 -8.16 -4.30 0.43
N ASP A 87 -7.17 -4.06 -0.42
CA ASP A 87 -5.96 -4.85 -0.45
C ASP A 87 -4.74 -4.01 -0.07
N ALA A 88 -3.83 -4.59 0.69
CA ALA A 88 -2.57 -3.97 1.12
C ALA A 88 -1.41 -4.89 0.74
N ILE A 89 -0.29 -4.31 0.30
CA ILE A 89 1.01 -4.99 0.28
C ILE A 89 1.96 -4.20 1.17
N GLU A 90 2.66 -4.90 2.05
CA GLU A 90 3.72 -4.31 2.87
C GLU A 90 4.86 -5.33 3.03
N ILE A 91 6.10 -4.86 2.88
CA ILE A 91 7.29 -5.72 2.87
C ILE A 91 7.79 -6.03 4.28
N ASP A 92 7.60 -5.11 5.23
CA ASP A 92 8.03 -5.26 6.62
C ASP A 92 6.93 -5.92 7.47
N VAL A 93 7.20 -7.14 7.96
CA VAL A 93 6.23 -7.96 8.71
C VAL A 93 5.59 -7.20 9.89
N PRO A 94 6.34 -6.56 10.81
CA PRO A 94 5.72 -5.85 11.93
C PRO A 94 4.88 -4.65 11.50
N THR A 95 5.25 -3.99 10.40
CA THR A 95 4.47 -2.89 9.82
C THR A 95 3.17 -3.41 9.19
N ALA A 96 3.22 -4.55 8.49
CA ALA A 96 2.04 -5.22 7.92
C ALA A 96 1.06 -5.69 9.01
N GLU A 97 1.56 -6.24 10.13
CA GLU A 97 0.73 -6.58 11.30
C GLU A 97 0.04 -5.34 11.89
N MET A 98 0.72 -4.19 11.89
CA MET A 98 0.12 -2.94 12.33
C MET A 98 -0.94 -2.44 11.35
N CYS A 99 -0.73 -2.61 10.04
CA CYS A 99 -1.75 -2.35 9.02
C CYS A 99 -2.99 -3.21 9.25
N GLU A 100 -2.83 -4.51 9.44
CA GLU A 100 -3.96 -5.43 9.71
C GLU A 100 -4.74 -5.00 10.95
N LYS A 101 -4.04 -4.70 12.06
CA LYS A 101 -4.66 -4.19 13.29
C LYS A 101 -5.43 -2.89 13.07
N ARG A 102 -4.88 -1.94 12.30
CA ARG A 102 -5.54 -0.66 12.00
C ARG A 102 -6.82 -0.88 11.19
N LEU A 103 -6.81 -1.82 10.25
CA LEU A 103 -7.95 -2.04 9.36
C LEU A 103 -9.05 -2.94 9.94
N LEU A 104 -8.70 -3.83 10.89
CA LEU A 104 -9.60 -4.85 11.45
C LEU A 104 -10.94 -4.30 11.98
N PRO A 105 -11.01 -3.18 12.72
CA PRO A 105 -12.29 -2.66 13.23
C PRO A 105 -13.30 -2.34 12.13
N TRP A 106 -12.85 -2.02 10.91
CA TRP A 106 -13.74 -1.71 9.79
C TRP A 106 -14.61 -2.89 9.36
N LEU A 107 -14.22 -4.14 9.63
CA LEU A 107 -15.07 -5.32 9.37
C LEU A 107 -16.38 -5.31 10.16
N GLY A 108 -16.39 -4.66 11.33
CA GLY A 108 -17.60 -4.48 12.15
C GLY A 108 -18.42 -3.24 11.79
N ILE A 109 -17.87 -2.35 10.98
CA ILE A 109 -18.46 -1.03 10.66
C ILE A 109 -19.05 -1.03 9.25
N VAL A 110 -18.27 -1.49 8.27
CA VAL A 110 -18.67 -1.49 6.85
C VAL A 110 -19.14 -2.90 6.47
N PRO A 111 -20.44 -3.08 6.18
CA PRO A 111 -20.97 -4.39 5.85
C PRO A 111 -20.33 -4.96 4.58
N ASN A 112 -20.01 -6.26 4.60
CA ASN A 112 -19.48 -7.02 3.45
C ASN A 112 -18.14 -6.54 2.88
N ILE A 113 -17.41 -5.66 3.57
CA ILE A 113 -16.06 -5.30 3.17
C ILE A 113 -15.12 -6.50 3.38
N ARG A 114 -14.27 -6.77 2.40
CA ARG A 114 -13.18 -7.74 2.50
C ARG A 114 -11.86 -7.00 2.57
N GLN A 115 -10.95 -7.52 3.38
CA GLN A 115 -9.62 -6.97 3.57
C GLN A 115 -8.59 -8.09 3.33
N GLN A 116 -7.53 -7.81 2.56
CA GLN A 116 -6.39 -8.72 2.43
C GLN A 116 -5.08 -7.95 2.58
N ILE A 117 -4.23 -8.44 3.49
CA ILE A 117 -2.90 -7.88 3.72
C ILE A 117 -1.89 -8.93 3.24
N HIS A 118 -1.07 -8.55 2.26
CA HIS A 118 -0.05 -9.40 1.68
C HIS A 118 1.32 -8.95 2.16
N ILE A 119 2.03 -9.84 2.86
CA ILE A 119 3.40 -9.57 3.28
C ILE A 119 4.34 -9.91 2.11
N GLY A 120 5.09 -8.92 1.65
CA GLY A 120 6.11 -9.09 0.62
C GLY A 120 6.32 -7.84 -0.23
N SER A 121 7.08 -8.00 -1.31
CA SER A 121 7.36 -6.91 -2.25
C SER A 121 6.22 -6.77 -3.25
N ALA A 122 5.77 -5.54 -3.53
CA ALA A 122 4.88 -5.26 -4.65
C ALA A 122 5.51 -5.47 -6.03
N PHE A 123 6.82 -5.76 -6.08
CA PHE A 123 7.52 -6.18 -7.29
C PHE A 123 7.68 -7.70 -7.37
N ASP A 124 7.18 -8.47 -6.41
CA ASP A 124 7.24 -9.94 -6.44
C ASP A 124 6.02 -10.51 -7.21
N PRO A 125 6.22 -11.22 -8.34
CA PRO A 125 5.14 -11.86 -9.08
C PRO A 125 4.32 -12.85 -8.24
N GLY A 126 4.96 -13.52 -7.27
CA GLY A 126 4.31 -14.44 -6.33
C GLY A 126 3.39 -13.74 -5.33
N VAL A 127 3.67 -12.49 -4.95
CA VAL A 127 2.75 -11.67 -4.14
C VAL A 127 1.60 -11.18 -4.99
N LEU A 128 1.90 -10.64 -6.16
CA LEU A 128 0.87 -10.08 -7.02
C LEU A 128 -0.06 -11.13 -7.62
N SER A 129 0.38 -12.37 -7.81
CA SER A 129 -0.48 -13.45 -8.32
C SER A 129 -1.56 -13.86 -7.31
N LYS A 130 -1.38 -13.54 -6.03
CA LYS A 130 -2.39 -13.75 -4.96
C LYS A 130 -3.45 -12.65 -4.94
N GLN A 131 -3.25 -11.57 -5.69
CA GLN A 131 -4.20 -10.48 -5.76
C GLN A 131 -5.41 -10.84 -6.60
N ARG A 132 -6.45 -10.05 -6.45
CA ARG A 132 -7.69 -10.22 -7.19
C ARG A 132 -7.40 -10.27 -8.70
N ALA A 133 -7.95 -11.28 -9.37
CA ALA A 133 -7.96 -11.33 -10.82
C ALA A 133 -8.86 -10.21 -11.34
N GLY A 134 -8.28 -9.07 -11.67
CA GLY A 134 -8.99 -7.89 -12.19
C GLY A 134 -8.34 -6.57 -11.80
N SER A 135 -8.92 -5.47 -12.29
CA SER A 135 -8.47 -4.11 -11.98
C SER A 135 -8.95 -3.63 -10.61
N TYR A 136 -8.19 -2.70 -10.03
CA TYR A 136 -8.64 -1.89 -8.90
C TYR A 136 -9.30 -0.60 -9.40
N ASP A 137 -10.36 -0.14 -8.74
CA ASP A 137 -10.98 1.16 -9.03
C ASP A 137 -10.10 2.32 -8.54
N LEU A 138 -9.31 2.07 -7.49
CA LEU A 138 -8.36 3.02 -6.92
C LEU A 138 -7.07 2.32 -6.52
N VAL A 139 -5.94 2.85 -6.99
CA VAL A 139 -4.62 2.60 -6.41
C VAL A 139 -4.23 3.87 -5.65
N ILE A 140 -3.96 3.75 -4.36
CA ILE A 140 -3.55 4.88 -3.51
C ILE A 140 -2.33 4.44 -2.71
N THR A 141 -1.24 5.19 -2.78
CA THR A 141 0.00 4.78 -2.12
C THR A 141 0.94 5.96 -1.92
N ASN A 142 1.73 5.89 -0.85
CA ASN A 142 2.88 6.75 -0.64
C ASN A 142 4.15 5.88 -0.69
N PRO A 143 4.72 5.66 -1.89
CA PRO A 143 5.81 4.71 -2.05
C PRO A 143 7.08 5.20 -1.34
N PRO A 144 7.98 4.29 -0.92
CA PRO A 144 9.19 4.66 -0.20
C PRO A 144 10.17 5.41 -1.12
N TYR A 145 10.63 6.59 -0.66
CA TYR A 145 11.62 7.40 -1.37
C TYR A 145 13.03 7.09 -0.87
N VAL A 146 13.72 6.14 -1.50
CA VAL A 146 15.11 5.84 -1.17
C VAL A 146 16.05 6.68 -2.03
N ARG A 147 16.72 7.69 -1.44
CA ARG A 147 17.71 8.52 -2.16
C ARG A 147 18.98 7.71 -2.47
N TYR A 148 19.24 7.43 -3.74
CA TYR A 148 20.41 6.68 -4.23
C TYR A 148 21.77 7.31 -3.90
N GLN A 149 21.81 8.61 -3.60
CA GLN A 149 23.05 9.34 -3.30
C GLN A 149 23.77 8.86 -2.03
N THR A 150 23.07 8.17 -1.11
CA THR A 150 23.72 7.56 0.08
C THR A 150 24.28 6.16 -0.22
N ILE A 151 23.85 5.53 -1.31
CA ILE A 151 24.21 4.15 -1.68
C ILE A 151 25.54 4.10 -2.46
N SER A 152 25.91 5.17 -3.16
CA SER A 152 27.16 5.24 -3.95
C SER A 152 28.44 5.35 -3.10
N ARG A 153 28.34 5.75 -1.82
CA ARG A 153 29.52 5.96 -0.97
C ARG A 153 30.05 4.68 -0.30
N ASN A 154 29.26 3.61 -0.25
CA ASN A 154 29.60 2.38 0.49
C ASN A 154 29.64 1.10 -0.36
N GLY A 155 29.85 1.20 -1.68
CA GLY A 155 30.44 0.14 -2.51
C GLY A 155 30.01 -1.32 -2.25
N ARG A 156 28.74 -1.58 -1.92
CA ARG A 156 28.26 -2.93 -1.60
C ARG A 156 27.29 -3.41 -2.68
N ILE A 157 27.72 -4.51 -3.28
CA ILE A 157 27.18 -5.34 -4.37
C ILE A 157 25.68 -5.74 -4.20
N HIS A 158 25.02 -5.39 -3.10
CA HIS A 158 23.64 -5.80 -2.80
C HIS A 158 22.54 -5.05 -3.58
N ASN A 159 22.76 -3.82 -4.06
CA ASN A 159 21.68 -3.02 -4.66
C ASN A 159 21.58 -3.10 -6.19
N ARG A 160 22.60 -3.58 -6.91
CA ARG A 160 22.48 -3.86 -8.35
C ARG A 160 21.56 -5.05 -8.59
N ARG A 161 21.73 -6.13 -7.81
CA ARG A 161 20.84 -7.31 -7.83
C ARG A 161 19.39 -6.90 -7.63
N SER A 162 19.07 -6.13 -6.58
CA SER A 162 17.70 -5.65 -6.35
C SER A 162 17.09 -4.85 -7.52
N ARG A 163 17.86 -4.05 -8.27
CA ARG A 163 17.32 -3.31 -9.43
C ARG A 163 17.07 -4.20 -10.64
N ASP A 164 18.02 -5.09 -10.93
CA ASP A 164 17.89 -6.01 -12.06
C ASP A 164 16.80 -7.05 -11.78
N ASP A 165 16.65 -7.48 -10.52
CA ASP A 165 15.58 -8.33 -10.04
C ASP A 165 14.21 -7.63 -10.20
N ILE A 166 14.07 -6.36 -9.77
CA ILE A 166 12.84 -5.58 -10.01
C ILE A 166 12.54 -5.47 -11.51
N ARG A 167 13.55 -5.19 -12.34
CA ARG A 167 13.37 -5.09 -13.79
C ARG A 167 12.89 -6.42 -14.38
N TYR A 168 13.52 -7.53 -14.00
CA TYR A 168 13.14 -8.86 -14.44
C TYR A 168 11.70 -9.19 -14.04
N SER A 169 11.34 -8.96 -12.77
CA SER A 169 9.99 -9.20 -12.29
C SER A 169 8.96 -8.34 -13.01
N LEU A 170 9.26 -7.06 -13.30
CA LEU A 170 8.36 -6.20 -14.08
C LEU A 170 8.17 -6.70 -15.51
N LEU A 171 9.24 -7.16 -16.16
CA LEU A 171 9.15 -7.77 -17.50
C LEU A 171 8.32 -9.05 -17.49
N GLU A 172 8.49 -9.90 -16.47
CA GLU A 172 7.66 -11.10 -16.27
C GLU A 172 6.19 -10.72 -16.04
N MET A 173 5.92 -9.68 -15.26
CA MET A 173 4.55 -9.23 -14.96
C MET A 173 3.79 -8.69 -16.18
N ILE A 174 4.47 -8.05 -17.14
CA ILE A 174 3.81 -7.59 -18.37
C ILE A 174 3.17 -8.76 -19.10
N GLN A 175 3.82 -9.93 -19.07
CA GLN A 175 3.32 -11.13 -19.71
C GLN A 175 2.03 -11.58 -19.00
N GLY A 176 0.89 -11.31 -19.63
CA GLY A 176 -0.43 -11.73 -19.14
C GLY A 176 -1.20 -10.67 -18.34
N ARG A 177 -0.65 -9.46 -18.12
CA ARG A 177 -1.38 -8.35 -17.45
C ARG A 177 -1.59 -7.12 -18.31
N VAL A 178 -0.82 -6.98 -19.37
CA VAL A 178 -0.89 -5.86 -20.30
C VAL A 178 -1.37 -6.36 -21.66
N PRO A 179 -2.28 -5.65 -22.34
CA PRO A 179 -2.71 -5.96 -23.71
C PRO A 179 -1.51 -6.13 -24.64
N SER A 180 -1.55 -7.12 -25.54
CA SER A 180 -0.41 -7.49 -26.37
C SER A 180 0.14 -6.32 -27.21
N GLU A 181 -0.74 -5.44 -27.68
CA GLU A 181 -0.43 -4.22 -28.41
C GLU A 181 0.35 -3.17 -27.60
N GLU A 182 0.22 -3.17 -26.27
CA GLU A 182 0.91 -2.23 -25.38
C GLU A 182 2.22 -2.80 -24.83
N GLN A 183 2.44 -4.12 -24.90
CA GLN A 183 3.57 -4.79 -24.25
C GLN A 183 4.92 -4.19 -24.68
N VAL A 184 5.07 -3.80 -25.95
CA VAL A 184 6.29 -3.18 -26.47
C VAL A 184 6.60 -1.85 -25.75
N ILE A 185 5.59 -1.01 -25.54
CA ILE A 185 5.75 0.28 -24.86
C ILE A 185 6.19 0.06 -23.41
N TRP A 186 5.55 -0.87 -22.72
CA TRP A 186 5.88 -1.18 -21.33
C TRP A 186 7.26 -1.83 -21.18
N GLN A 187 7.67 -2.68 -22.13
CA GLN A 187 9.02 -3.25 -22.18
C GLN A 187 10.08 -2.17 -22.37
N GLU A 188 9.86 -1.22 -23.28
CA GLU A 188 10.77 -0.08 -23.49
C GLU A 188 10.87 0.81 -22.24
N LEU A 189 9.74 1.13 -21.59
CA LEU A 189 9.72 1.90 -20.34
C LEU A 189 10.52 1.21 -19.22
N ILE A 190 10.35 -0.11 -19.05
CA ILE A 190 11.10 -0.89 -18.06
C ILE A 190 12.58 -1.03 -18.46
N GLY A 191 12.86 -1.19 -19.76
CA GLY A 191 14.23 -1.23 -20.28
C GLY A 191 14.98 0.07 -19.96
N GLY A 192 14.31 1.21 -20.11
CA GLY A 192 14.83 2.53 -19.76
C GLY A 192 14.89 2.84 -18.26
N PHE A 193 14.32 1.99 -17.39
CA PHE A 193 14.34 2.21 -15.95
C PHE A 193 15.78 2.09 -15.40
N SER A 194 16.37 3.20 -14.96
CA SER A 194 17.72 3.25 -14.39
C SER A 194 17.78 3.01 -12.86
N GLY A 195 16.62 2.88 -12.20
CA GLY A 195 16.45 3.10 -10.75
C GLY A 195 16.03 4.54 -10.45
N LEU A 196 15.26 4.73 -9.36
CA LEU A 196 14.67 5.98 -8.88
C LEU A 196 15.68 7.00 -8.29
#